data_AF-A0A7J7QEF4-F1
#
_entry.id   AF-A0A7J7QEF4-F1
#
_cell.length_a   1.000
_cell.length_b   1.000
_cell.length_c   1.000
_cell.angle_alpha   90.00
_cell.angle_beta   90.00
_cell.angle_gamma   90.00
#
_symmetry.space_group_name_H-M   'P 1'
#
loop_
_entity.id
_entity.type
_entity.pdbx_description
1 polymer ?
#
loop_
_entity_poly.entity_id
_entity_poly.type
_entity_poly.pdbx_seq_one_letter_code
_entity_poly.pdbx_strand_id
1 'polypeptide(L)'
;MPDRANAAAHVPLDAFIKNLLDIVHQLQAAGVQNILLVTPPPVNEAAPGAILPNEGSPNRTFKFTAQYAAAVRNVASQLSVPVLDVWRAFTERHNWQSLLRPDGLHLNRDGQQEVYTALMKLIEEAVPAARPAALAWHHPTWWFVDYAQANKQWAAERAAYEARFGSNLP
;
A
#
# COMPACT_ATOMS: atom_id res chain seq x y z
N MET A 1 11.78 -5.22 -17.29
CA MET A 1 12.30 -6.57 -17.58
C MET A 1 13.81 -6.53 -17.59
N PRO A 2 14.53 -7.66 -17.47
CA PRO A 2 15.99 -7.68 -17.51
C PRO A 2 16.57 -7.31 -18.88
N ASP A 3 15.81 -7.45 -19.97
CA ASP A 3 16.23 -7.24 -21.37
C ASP A 3 15.85 -5.86 -21.94
N ARG A 4 15.39 -4.90 -21.11
CA ARG A 4 14.85 -3.61 -21.58
C ARG A 4 15.75 -2.44 -21.19
N ALA A 5 15.50 -1.27 -21.77
CA ALA A 5 16.27 -0.05 -21.51
C ALA A 5 16.34 0.32 -20.02
N ASN A 6 15.30 -0.03 -19.25
CA ASN A 6 15.29 0.13 -17.79
C ASN A 6 15.66 -1.15 -17.00
N ALA A 7 16.63 -1.93 -17.50
CA ALA A 7 17.11 -3.15 -16.83
C ALA A 7 17.66 -2.89 -15.42
N ALA A 8 18.23 -1.71 -15.17
CA ALA A 8 18.74 -1.34 -13.85
C ALA A 8 17.65 -1.29 -12.76
N ALA A 9 16.39 -1.01 -13.14
CA ALA A 9 15.25 -1.05 -12.22
C ALA A 9 14.58 -2.44 -12.12
N HIS A 10 15.10 -3.45 -12.84
CA HIS A 10 14.56 -4.81 -12.74
C HIS A 10 15.14 -5.53 -11.52
N VAL A 11 14.25 -6.04 -10.68
CA VAL A 11 14.59 -6.95 -9.58
C VAL A 11 14.15 -8.36 -9.99
N PRO A 12 15.06 -9.34 -10.12
CA PRO A 12 14.71 -10.74 -10.39
C PRO A 12 13.64 -11.27 -9.42
N LEU A 13 12.78 -12.19 -9.87
CA LEU A 13 11.58 -12.60 -9.12
C LEU A 13 11.92 -13.23 -7.76
N ASP A 14 12.96 -14.05 -7.73
CA ASP A 14 13.56 -14.66 -6.54
C ASP A 14 14.10 -13.60 -5.56
N ALA A 15 14.83 -12.60 -6.07
CA ALA A 15 15.29 -11.48 -5.25
C ALA A 15 14.12 -10.64 -4.72
N PHE A 16 13.09 -10.40 -5.53
CA PHE A 16 11.87 -9.69 -5.12
C PHE A 16 11.14 -10.42 -3.99
N ILE A 17 10.96 -11.74 -4.10
CA ILE A 17 10.35 -12.57 -3.06
C ILE A 17 11.17 -12.49 -1.77
N LYS A 18 12.48 -12.68 -1.85
CA LYS A 18 13.37 -12.58 -0.69
C LYS A 18 13.27 -11.22 -0.01
N ASN A 19 13.35 -10.14 -0.79
CA ASN A 19 13.26 -8.78 -0.26
C ASN A 19 11.90 -8.53 0.41
N LEU A 20 10.80 -9.03 -0.17
CA LEU A 20 9.47 -8.87 0.40
C LEU A 20 9.33 -9.60 1.74
N LEU A 21 9.85 -10.83 1.84
CA LEU A 21 9.93 -11.58 3.10
C LEU A 21 10.74 -10.80 4.16
N ASP A 22 11.93 -10.32 3.77
CA ASP A 22 12.82 -9.59 4.67
C ASP A 22 12.18 -8.28 5.19
N ILE A 23 11.46 -7.55 4.34
CA ILE A 23 10.74 -6.33 4.74
C ILE A 23 9.66 -6.67 5.77
N VAL A 24 8.83 -7.69 5.52
CA VAL A 24 7.75 -8.04 6.45
C VAL A 24 8.32 -8.51 7.78
N HIS A 25 9.36 -9.35 7.79
CA HIS A 25 10.01 -9.79 9.03
C HIS A 25 10.60 -8.62 9.81
N GLN A 26 11.24 -7.65 9.14
CA GLN A 26 11.77 -6.46 9.81
C GLN A 26 10.66 -5.61 10.45
N LEU A 27 9.53 -5.43 9.76
CA LEU A 27 8.38 -4.72 10.30
C LEU A 27 7.81 -5.45 11.53
N GLN A 28 7.67 -6.78 11.47
CA GLN A 28 7.21 -7.59 12.59
C GLN A 28 8.18 -7.50 13.79
N ALA A 29 9.50 -7.58 13.54
CA ALA A 29 10.51 -7.42 14.59
C ALA A 29 10.52 -6.02 15.21
N ALA A 30 10.14 -4.99 14.46
CA ALA A 30 9.94 -3.63 14.95
C ALA A 30 8.61 -3.42 15.70
N GLY A 31 7.78 -4.46 15.83
CA GLY A 31 6.50 -4.41 16.55
C GLY A 31 5.32 -3.91 15.72
N VAL A 32 5.44 -3.83 14.38
CA VAL A 32 4.31 -3.49 13.50
C VAL A 32 3.34 -4.66 13.48
N GLN A 33 2.16 -4.46 14.07
CA GLN A 33 1.16 -5.53 14.22
C GLN A 33 0.28 -5.71 12.98
N ASN A 34 0.04 -4.62 12.24
CA ASN A 34 -0.91 -4.58 11.13
C ASN A 34 -0.16 -4.46 9.81
N ILE A 35 0.15 -5.59 9.18
CA ILE A 35 0.82 -5.65 7.89
C ILE A 35 -0.11 -6.31 6.89
N LEU A 36 -0.33 -5.65 5.76
CA LEU A 36 -0.99 -6.21 4.59
C LEU A 36 -0.11 -6.01 3.36
N LEU A 37 -0.22 -6.91 2.41
CA LEU A 37 0.50 -6.82 1.14
C LEU A 37 -0.45 -6.40 0.02
N VAL A 38 0.07 -5.66 -0.96
CA VAL A 38 -0.69 -5.22 -2.14
C VAL A 38 0.02 -5.73 -3.37
N THR A 39 -0.69 -6.46 -4.24
CA THR A 39 -0.12 -6.91 -5.51
C THR A 39 0.07 -5.73 -6.47
N PRO A 40 1.08 -5.73 -7.35
CA PRO A 40 1.14 -4.74 -8.43
C PRO A 40 -0.10 -4.85 -9.34
N PRO A 41 -0.69 -3.74 -9.81
CA PRO A 41 -1.78 -3.77 -10.79
C PRO A 41 -1.31 -4.31 -12.15
N PRO A 42 -2.22 -4.72 -13.06
CA PRO A 42 -1.87 -5.00 -14.44
C PRO A 42 -1.35 -3.72 -15.15
N VAL A 43 -0.56 -3.90 -16.20
CA VAL A 43 -0.11 -2.80 -17.07
C VAL A 43 -0.74 -2.92 -18.46
N ASN A 44 -1.11 -1.79 -19.06
CA ASN A 44 -1.66 -1.75 -20.41
C ASN A 44 -0.55 -1.44 -21.43
N GLU A 45 -0.01 -2.49 -22.03
CA GLU A 45 1.05 -2.39 -23.05
C GLU A 45 0.62 -1.70 -24.35
N ALA A 46 -0.70 -1.62 -24.59
CA ALA A 46 -1.26 -0.95 -25.76
C ALA A 46 -1.59 0.52 -25.51
N ALA A 47 -1.31 1.06 -24.31
CA ALA A 47 -1.57 2.46 -24.01
C ALA A 47 -0.64 3.38 -24.82
N PRO A 48 -1.08 4.59 -25.22
CA PRO A 48 -0.28 5.51 -26.02
C PRO A 48 1.09 5.84 -25.42
N GLY A 49 1.19 5.89 -24.09
CA GLY A 49 2.43 6.17 -23.35
C GLY A 49 3.11 4.94 -22.75
N ALA A 50 2.74 3.72 -23.17
CA ALA A 50 3.32 2.48 -22.61
C ALA A 50 4.78 2.25 -23.01
N ILE A 51 5.21 2.85 -24.12
CA ILE A 51 6.58 2.77 -24.65
C ILE A 51 7.23 4.14 -24.47
N LEU A 52 8.34 4.22 -23.73
CA LEU A 52 9.03 5.48 -23.50
C LEU A 52 9.78 5.93 -24.77
N PRO A 53 10.08 7.23 -24.92
CA PRO A 53 10.90 7.71 -26.03
C PRO A 53 12.23 6.95 -26.11
N ASN A 54 12.62 6.55 -27.32
CA ASN A 54 13.81 5.75 -27.62
C ASN A 54 13.76 4.29 -27.13
N GLU A 55 12.61 3.79 -26.69
CA GLU A 55 12.39 2.37 -26.43
C GLU A 55 11.65 1.71 -27.60
N GLY A 56 12.08 0.51 -28.01
CA GLY A 56 11.41 -0.25 -29.06
C GLY A 56 10.21 -1.07 -28.57
N SER A 57 9.95 -1.09 -27.27
CA SER A 57 8.94 -1.95 -26.65
C SER A 57 8.67 -1.58 -25.18
N PRO A 58 7.54 -1.99 -24.59
CA PRO A 58 7.23 -1.68 -23.20
C PRO A 58 8.25 -2.26 -22.20
N ASN A 59 8.63 -1.48 -21.19
CA ASN A 59 9.52 -1.91 -20.10
C ASN A 59 8.90 -2.94 -19.15
N ARG A 60 7.57 -3.00 -19.10
CA ARG A 60 6.75 -3.84 -18.23
C ARG A 60 5.65 -4.45 -19.08
N THR A 61 5.29 -5.70 -18.80
CA THR A 61 4.25 -6.41 -19.55
C THR A 61 3.22 -6.99 -18.60
N PHE A 62 2.00 -7.19 -19.10
CA PHE A 62 0.89 -7.80 -18.39
C PHE A 62 1.27 -9.17 -17.82
N LYS A 63 2.00 -9.97 -18.61
CA LYS A 63 2.44 -11.32 -18.22
C LYS A 63 3.39 -11.29 -17.03
N PHE A 64 4.37 -10.38 -17.01
CA PHE A 64 5.30 -10.33 -15.88
C PHE A 64 4.64 -9.74 -14.64
N THR A 65 3.79 -8.71 -14.74
CA THR A 65 3.11 -8.19 -13.55
C THR A 65 2.24 -9.28 -12.89
N ALA A 66 1.67 -10.20 -13.68
CA ALA A 66 0.98 -11.37 -13.16
C ALA A 66 1.89 -12.30 -12.33
N GLN A 67 3.16 -12.50 -12.73
CA GLN A 67 4.13 -13.31 -11.99
C GLN A 67 4.47 -12.67 -10.64
N TYR A 68 4.70 -11.35 -10.60
CA TYR A 68 4.99 -10.63 -9.36
C TYR A 68 3.76 -10.56 -8.46
N ALA A 69 2.55 -10.40 -9.01
CA ALA A 69 1.31 -10.50 -8.26
C ALA A 69 1.13 -11.89 -7.62
N ALA A 70 1.46 -12.96 -8.35
CA ALA A 70 1.46 -14.32 -7.79
C ALA A 70 2.48 -14.49 -6.68
N ALA A 71 3.69 -13.94 -6.84
CA ALA A 71 4.71 -13.95 -5.80
C ALA A 71 4.24 -13.23 -4.52
N VAL A 72 3.62 -12.05 -4.64
CA VAL A 72 3.05 -11.31 -3.49
C VAL A 72 1.98 -12.14 -2.78
N ARG A 73 1.05 -12.77 -3.51
CA ARG A 73 0.05 -13.67 -2.92
C ARG A 73 0.67 -14.84 -2.16
N ASN A 74 1.68 -15.47 -2.74
CA ASN A 74 2.37 -16.59 -2.12
C ASN A 74 3.09 -16.17 -0.83
N VAL A 75 3.80 -15.03 -0.85
CA VAL A 75 4.44 -14.48 0.36
C VAL A 75 3.41 -14.14 1.42
N ALA A 76 2.30 -13.51 1.05
CA ALA A 76 1.22 -13.19 1.98
C ALA A 76 0.67 -14.45 2.67
N SER A 77 0.43 -15.52 1.89
CA SER A 77 0.00 -16.80 2.41
C SER A 77 1.03 -17.46 3.32
N GLN A 78 2.33 -17.40 2.98
CA GLN A 78 3.40 -17.97 3.81
C GLN A 78 3.51 -17.27 5.16
N LEU A 79 3.34 -15.95 5.20
CA LEU A 79 3.45 -15.14 6.41
C LEU A 79 2.12 -14.97 7.15
N SER A 80 1.04 -15.55 6.63
CA SER A 80 -0.33 -15.37 7.16
C SER A 80 -0.73 -13.90 7.32
N VAL A 81 -0.31 -13.05 6.39
CA VAL A 81 -0.70 -11.63 6.34
C VAL A 81 -1.79 -11.40 5.29
N PRO A 82 -2.74 -10.48 5.51
CA PRO A 82 -3.75 -10.13 4.51
C PRO A 82 -3.15 -9.63 3.21
N VAL A 83 -3.81 -9.89 2.08
CA VAL A 83 -3.39 -9.42 0.75
C VAL A 83 -4.53 -8.75 0.00
N LEU A 84 -4.26 -7.57 -0.53
CA LEU A 84 -5.08 -6.90 -1.53
C LEU A 84 -4.59 -7.27 -2.93
N ASP A 85 -5.31 -8.18 -3.59
CA ASP A 85 -5.00 -8.60 -4.96
C ASP A 85 -5.60 -7.64 -5.99
N VAL A 86 -4.97 -6.47 -6.12
CA VAL A 86 -5.30 -5.45 -7.14
C VAL A 86 -5.19 -6.02 -8.55
N TRP A 87 -4.23 -6.92 -8.80
CA TRP A 87 -4.03 -7.48 -10.13
C TRP A 87 -5.28 -8.23 -10.59
N ARG A 88 -5.80 -9.11 -9.74
CA ARG A 88 -7.00 -9.88 -10.01
C ARG A 88 -8.25 -9.01 -10.01
N ALA A 89 -8.39 -8.13 -9.01
CA ALA A 89 -9.54 -7.22 -8.91
C ALA A 89 -9.72 -6.35 -10.16
N PHE A 90 -8.62 -5.92 -10.79
CA PHE A 90 -8.69 -5.16 -12.04
C PHE A 90 -8.98 -6.07 -13.22
N THR A 91 -8.25 -7.18 -13.38
CA THR A 91 -8.38 -8.04 -14.56
C THR A 91 -9.71 -8.79 -14.66
N GLU A 92 -10.44 -8.94 -13.56
CA GLU A 92 -11.82 -9.46 -13.55
C GLU A 92 -12.85 -8.46 -14.11
N ARG A 93 -12.50 -7.18 -14.25
CA ARG A 93 -13.38 -6.16 -14.81
C ARG A 93 -13.24 -6.05 -16.31
N HIS A 94 -14.38 -5.86 -16.98
CA HIS A 94 -14.39 -5.40 -18.36
C HIS A 94 -13.78 -3.98 -18.43
N ASN A 95 -12.93 -3.73 -19.44
CA ASN A 95 -12.28 -2.44 -19.68
C ASN A 95 -11.44 -1.90 -18.50
N TRP A 96 -10.78 -2.78 -17.75
CA TRP A 96 -9.90 -2.37 -16.64
C TRP A 96 -8.79 -1.38 -17.05
N GLN A 97 -8.42 -1.35 -18.34
CA GLN A 97 -7.46 -0.40 -18.89
C GLN A 97 -7.88 1.06 -18.67
N SER A 98 -9.19 1.34 -18.56
CA SER A 98 -9.70 2.68 -18.26
C SER A 98 -9.43 3.12 -16.82
N LEU A 99 -8.89 2.26 -15.96
CA LEU A 99 -8.45 2.59 -14.60
C LEU A 99 -7.02 3.15 -14.57
N LEU A 100 -6.33 3.14 -15.71
CA LEU A 100 -4.97 3.61 -15.85
C LEU A 100 -4.93 4.99 -16.52
N ARG A 101 -3.85 5.72 -16.26
CA ARG A 101 -3.47 6.91 -17.03
C ARG A 101 -3.05 6.50 -18.45
N PRO A 102 -2.95 7.46 -19.39
CA PRO A 102 -2.50 7.18 -20.76
C PRO A 102 -1.10 6.55 -20.87
N ASP A 103 -0.31 6.57 -19.80
CA ASP A 103 0.98 5.86 -19.71
C ASP A 103 0.85 4.34 -19.54
N GLY A 104 -0.36 3.83 -19.33
CA GLY A 104 -0.63 2.39 -19.18
C GLY A 104 -0.05 1.77 -17.90
N LEU A 105 0.36 2.59 -16.93
CA LEU A 105 1.04 2.15 -15.71
C LEU A 105 0.40 2.73 -14.44
N HIS A 106 0.27 4.06 -14.37
CA HIS A 106 -0.22 4.71 -13.15
C HIS A 106 -1.74 4.65 -13.09
N LEU A 107 -2.28 4.43 -11.90
CA LEU A 107 -3.72 4.50 -11.67
C LEU A 107 -4.21 5.94 -11.91
N ASN A 108 -5.33 6.08 -12.59
CA ASN A 108 -6.06 7.35 -12.63
C ASN A 108 -6.98 7.48 -11.40
N ARG A 109 -7.82 8.52 -11.35
CA ARG A 109 -8.75 8.74 -10.24
C ARG A 109 -9.62 7.52 -9.95
N ASP A 110 -10.19 6.91 -11.00
CA ASP A 110 -11.09 5.78 -10.86
C ASP A 110 -10.32 4.53 -10.40
N GLY A 111 -9.14 4.28 -10.96
CA GLY A 111 -8.26 3.20 -10.49
C GLY A 111 -7.87 3.33 -9.02
N GLN A 112 -7.54 4.55 -8.57
CA GLN A 112 -7.24 4.82 -7.16
C GLN A 112 -8.48 4.60 -6.26
N GLN A 113 -9.66 5.01 -6.72
CA GLN A 113 -10.91 4.83 -5.99
C GLN A 113 -11.24 3.34 -5.78
N GLU A 114 -10.97 2.50 -6.77
CA GLU A 114 -11.20 1.06 -6.68
C GLU A 114 -10.25 0.39 -5.69
N VAL A 115 -8.97 0.76 -5.72
CA VAL A 115 -7.99 0.29 -4.73
C VAL A 115 -8.38 0.74 -3.32
N TYR A 116 -8.81 2.01 -3.15
CA TYR A 116 -9.30 2.51 -1.87
C TYR A 116 -10.49 1.70 -1.35
N THR A 117 -11.53 1.51 -2.17
CA THR A 117 -12.74 0.77 -1.77
C THR A 117 -12.40 -0.66 -1.37
N ALA A 118 -11.56 -1.35 -2.15
CA ALA A 118 -11.16 -2.72 -1.88
C ALA A 118 -10.25 -2.82 -0.64
N LEU A 119 -9.33 -1.86 -0.45
CA LEU A 119 -8.47 -1.78 0.73
C LEU A 119 -9.29 -1.56 2.00
N MET A 120 -10.25 -0.63 1.98
CA MET A 120 -11.11 -0.36 3.13
C MET A 120 -11.92 -1.60 3.52
N LYS A 121 -12.47 -2.32 2.55
CA LYS A 121 -13.16 -3.59 2.79
C LYS A 121 -12.22 -4.62 3.45
N LEU A 122 -11.00 -4.77 2.94
CA LEU A 122 -10.01 -5.69 3.50
C LEU A 122 -9.64 -5.31 4.95
N ILE A 123 -9.50 -4.01 5.24
CA ILE A 123 -9.22 -3.53 6.60
C ILE A 123 -10.36 -3.89 7.54
N GLU A 124 -11.62 -3.68 7.15
CA GLU A 124 -12.78 -4.04 7.97
C GLU A 124 -12.85 -5.55 8.26
N GLU A 125 -12.52 -6.39 7.27
CA GLU A 125 -12.62 -7.86 7.38
C GLU A 125 -11.43 -8.49 8.12
N ALA A 126 -10.21 -8.04 7.83
CA ALA A 126 -8.99 -8.73 8.25
C ALA A 126 -8.20 -7.99 9.34
N VAL A 127 -8.38 -6.67 9.47
CA VAL A 127 -7.62 -5.84 10.42
C VAL A 127 -8.51 -4.77 11.06
N PRO A 128 -9.63 -5.14 11.71
CA PRO A 128 -10.65 -4.18 12.18
C PRO A 128 -10.11 -3.17 13.20
N ALA A 129 -9.00 -3.46 13.88
CA ALA A 129 -8.31 -2.50 14.76
C ALA A 129 -7.69 -1.32 14.00
N ALA A 130 -7.39 -1.48 12.71
CA ALA A 130 -6.82 -0.45 11.84
C ALA A 130 -7.90 0.36 11.08
N ARG A 131 -9.19 0.07 11.27
CA ARG A 131 -10.25 0.87 10.64
C ARG A 131 -10.20 2.31 11.16
N PRO A 132 -10.41 3.34 10.32
CA PRO A 132 -10.34 4.74 10.75
C PRO A 132 -11.20 5.06 11.96
N ALA A 133 -12.38 4.44 12.08
CA ALA A 133 -13.28 4.63 13.21
C ALA A 133 -12.84 3.94 14.52
N ALA A 134 -11.92 2.97 14.47
CA ALA A 134 -11.31 2.37 15.67
C ALA A 134 -10.07 3.12 16.15
N LEU A 135 -9.47 3.95 15.29
CA LEU A 135 -8.29 4.72 15.65
C LEU A 135 -8.68 5.84 16.60
N ALA A 136 -7.94 5.95 17.71
CA ALA A 136 -8.11 7.08 18.61
C ALA A 136 -7.60 8.36 17.94
N TRP A 137 -8.31 9.45 18.14
CA TRP A 137 -7.77 10.77 17.83
C TRP A 137 -6.52 11.01 18.68
N HIS A 138 -5.43 11.44 18.06
CA HIS A 138 -4.20 11.77 18.80
C HIS A 138 -4.40 12.96 19.74
N HIS A 139 -5.32 13.86 19.39
CA HIS A 139 -5.64 15.04 20.17
C HIS A 139 -7.15 15.17 20.33
N PRO A 140 -7.62 15.81 21.42
CA PRO A 140 -9.00 16.22 21.50
C PRO A 140 -9.36 17.10 20.30
N THR A 141 -10.60 17.02 19.89
CA THR A 141 -11.14 17.95 18.90
C THR A 141 -11.26 19.34 19.54
N TRP A 142 -11.27 20.39 18.71
CA TRP A 142 -11.24 21.78 19.19
C TRP A 142 -12.38 22.13 20.17
N TRP A 143 -13.53 21.46 20.09
CA TRP A 143 -14.66 21.67 20.99
C TRP A 143 -14.51 21.03 22.38
N PHE A 144 -13.51 20.17 22.59
CA PHE A 144 -13.14 19.61 23.90
C PHE A 144 -12.02 20.40 24.59
N VAL A 145 -11.54 21.48 23.99
CA VAL A 145 -10.54 22.36 24.60
C VAL A 145 -11.26 23.31 25.57
N ASP A 146 -10.94 23.21 26.86
CA ASP A 146 -11.25 24.24 27.83
C ASP A 146 -10.33 25.44 27.57
N TYR A 147 -10.78 26.36 26.73
CA TYR A 147 -10.01 27.55 26.38
C TYR A 147 -9.65 28.43 27.59
N ALA A 148 -10.44 28.39 28.68
CA ALA A 148 -10.13 29.13 29.89
C ALA A 148 -8.99 28.46 30.69
N GLN A 149 -8.79 27.15 30.54
CA GLN A 149 -7.78 26.37 31.24
C GLN A 149 -6.85 25.58 30.30
N ALA A 150 -6.66 26.05 29.06
CA ALA A 150 -5.99 25.28 28.01
C ALA A 150 -4.59 24.79 28.41
N ASN A 151 -3.80 25.63 29.10
CA ASN A 151 -2.47 25.25 29.61
C ASN A 151 -2.53 24.11 30.63
N LYS A 152 -3.55 24.09 31.49
CA LYS A 152 -3.73 23.06 32.52
C LYS A 152 -4.21 21.75 31.89
N GLN A 153 -5.14 21.83 30.94
CA GLN A 153 -5.59 20.68 30.16
C GLN A 153 -4.41 20.06 29.40
N TRP A 154 -3.64 20.88 28.67
CA TRP A 154 -2.46 20.41 27.94
C TRP A 154 -1.42 19.75 28.84
N ALA A 155 -1.12 20.33 30.01
CA ALA A 155 -0.17 19.73 30.95
C ALA A 155 -0.62 18.33 31.42
N ALA A 156 -1.92 18.13 31.66
CA ALA A 156 -2.48 16.84 32.03
C ALA A 156 -2.45 15.83 30.86
N GLU A 157 -2.84 16.26 29.66
CA GLU A 157 -2.81 15.42 28.46
C GLU A 157 -1.39 15.00 28.08
N ARG A 158 -0.42 15.92 28.16
CA ARG A 158 1.00 15.63 27.94
C ARG A 158 1.52 14.62 28.97
N ALA A 159 1.22 14.80 30.26
CA ALA A 159 1.64 13.85 31.29
C ALA A 159 1.06 12.44 31.06
N ALA A 160 -0.21 12.35 30.64
CA ALA A 160 -0.84 11.08 30.28
C ALA A 160 -0.19 10.43 29.03
N TYR A 161 0.16 11.24 28.03
CA TYR A 161 0.88 10.79 26.84
C TYR A 161 2.28 10.25 27.20
N GLU A 162 3.07 11.02 27.94
CA GLU A 162 4.42 10.64 28.36
C GLU A 162 4.41 9.36 29.21
N ALA A 163 3.41 9.17 30.08
CA ALA A 163 3.24 7.94 30.84
C ALA A 163 2.95 6.70 29.96
N ARG A 164 2.31 6.90 28.80
CA ARG A 164 1.92 5.81 27.88
C ARG A 164 2.96 5.53 26.79
N PHE A 165 3.64 6.56 26.31
CA PHE A 165 4.50 6.49 25.12
C PHE A 165 5.96 6.91 25.38
N GLY A 166 6.29 7.35 26.60
CA GLY A 166 7.60 7.88 26.95
C GLY A 166 7.75 9.38 26.63
N SER A 167 8.84 9.97 27.08
CA SER A 167 9.09 11.43 27.04
C SER A 167 9.44 11.98 25.65
N ASN A 168 9.51 11.13 24.63
CA ASN A 168 9.86 11.54 23.28
C ASN A 168 8.59 12.01 22.55
N LEU A 169 8.27 13.29 22.72
CA LEU A 169 7.36 13.98 21.81
C LEU A 169 8.02 14.06 20.41
N PRO A 170 7.28 13.84 19.31
CA PRO A 170 7.78 14.12 17.97
C PRO A 170 8.09 15.61 17.76
#